data_AF-A0A961HES6-F1
#
_entry.id   AF-A0A961HES6-F1
#
_cell.length_a   1.000
_cell.length_b   1.000
_cell.length_c   1.000
_cell.angle_alpha   90.00
_cell.angle_beta   90.00
_cell.angle_gamma   90.00
#
_symmetry.space_group_name_H-M   'P 1'
#
loop_
_entity.id
_entity.type
_entity.pdbx_description
1 polymer ?
#
loop_
_entity_poly.entity_id
_entity_poly.type
_entity_poly.pdbx_seq_one_letter_code
_entity_poly.pdbx_strand_id
1 'polypeptide(L)'
;LTAARPNVYRKLRDHGRGRTALQRERLWDGHVAVWAWADKMPGCPALWTVTERDPRMPEHQRGPALPPGPRLGRAMAYQVPSRFGFHVVERWQFSFAQVTKSVR
;
A
#
# COMPACT_ATOMS: atom_id res chain seq x y z
N LEU A 1 1.99 23.38 -3.24
CA LEU A 1 2.52 22.00 -3.41
C LEU A 1 2.62 21.66 -4.90
N THR A 2 3.62 22.20 -5.60
CA THR A 2 3.84 21.97 -7.05
C THR A 2 4.43 20.57 -7.32
N ALA A 3 5.12 19.99 -6.33
CA ALA A 3 5.73 18.67 -6.43
C ALA A 3 4.72 17.51 -6.49
N ALA A 4 3.52 17.68 -5.91
CA ALA A 4 2.55 16.59 -5.80
C ALA A 4 1.73 16.32 -7.08
N ARG A 5 1.84 17.18 -8.11
CA ARG A 5 1.10 17.08 -9.39
C ARG A 5 -0.33 16.52 -9.25
N PRO A 6 -1.21 17.11 -8.41
CA PRO A 6 -2.48 16.49 -8.00
C PRO A 6 -3.38 16.06 -9.17
N ASN A 7 -3.30 16.75 -10.31
CA ASN A 7 -4.05 16.42 -11.52
C ASN A 7 -3.78 14.99 -12.05
N VAL A 8 -2.58 14.43 -11.84
CA VAL A 8 -2.25 13.07 -12.31
C VAL A 8 -2.97 11.99 -11.49
N TYR A 9 -3.33 12.32 -10.25
CA TYR A 9 -4.00 11.42 -9.32
C TYR A 9 -5.52 11.63 -9.29
N ARG A 10 -6.06 12.64 -10.00
CA ARG A 10 -7.49 12.97 -10.01
C ARG A 10 -8.39 11.81 -10.47
N LYS A 11 -7.84 10.92 -11.32
CA LYS A 11 -8.53 9.71 -11.80
C LYS A 11 -8.51 8.54 -10.81
N LEU A 12 -7.73 8.64 -9.73
CA LEU A 12 -7.62 7.60 -8.72
C LEU A 12 -8.61 7.86 -7.58
N ARG A 13 -9.12 6.77 -7.01
CA ARG A 13 -9.93 6.81 -5.80
C ARG A 13 -9.06 6.40 -4.63
N ASP A 14 -8.83 7.34 -3.71
CA ASP A 14 -8.13 7.06 -2.45
C ASP A 14 -9.15 6.69 -1.37
N HIS A 15 -9.34 5.39 -1.17
CA HIS A 15 -10.22 4.85 -0.13
C HIS A 15 -9.67 5.04 1.29
N GLY A 16 -8.37 5.28 1.43
CA GLY A 16 -7.71 5.56 2.69
C GLY A 16 -7.77 7.03 3.10
N ARG A 17 -8.28 7.92 2.25
CA ARG A 17 -8.30 9.35 2.52
C ARG A 17 -9.29 9.69 3.64
N GLY A 18 -8.77 10.28 4.72
CA GLY A 18 -9.56 10.87 5.79
C GLY A 18 -9.83 12.36 5.58
N ARG A 19 -10.22 13.04 6.67
CA ARG A 19 -10.39 14.51 6.68
C ARG A 19 -9.08 15.22 6.29
N THR A 20 -9.19 16.30 5.53
CA THR A 20 -8.03 17.08 5.10
C THR A 20 -7.34 17.77 6.29
N ALA A 21 -6.07 18.14 6.10
CA ALA A 21 -5.27 18.92 7.04
C ALA A 21 -6.02 20.20 7.49
N LEU A 22 -6.63 20.90 6.53
CA LEU A 22 -7.45 22.09 6.78
C LEU A 22 -8.67 21.79 7.64
N GLN A 23 -9.42 20.73 7.33
CA GLN A 23 -10.59 20.33 8.13
C GLN A 23 -10.22 19.88 9.55
N ARG A 24 -8.94 19.59 9.81
CA ARG A 24 -8.46 19.09 11.09
C ARG A 24 -7.65 20.12 11.88
N GLU A 25 -7.34 21.28 11.30
CA GLU A 25 -6.38 22.24 11.84
C GLU A 25 -5.02 21.58 12.17
N ARG A 26 -4.52 20.76 11.24
CA ARG A 26 -3.24 20.03 11.38
C ARG A 26 -2.37 20.23 10.15
N LEU A 27 -1.10 19.80 10.24
CA LEU A 27 -0.16 19.83 9.12
C LEU A 27 -0.46 18.77 8.05
N TRP A 28 -1.01 17.61 8.45
CA TRP A 28 -1.18 16.44 7.58
C TRP A 28 -2.65 16.03 7.45
N ASP A 29 -3.01 15.54 6.25
CA ASP A 29 -4.29 14.88 6.00
C ASP A 29 -4.42 13.66 6.93
N GLY A 30 -5.64 13.39 7.38
CA GLY A 30 -5.96 12.14 8.04
C GLY A 30 -5.94 10.98 7.06
N HIS A 31 -5.58 9.80 7.55
CA HIS A 31 -5.81 8.54 6.84
C HIS A 31 -6.74 7.66 7.67
N VAL A 32 -7.57 6.87 7.00
CA VAL A 32 -8.35 5.81 7.63
C VAL A 32 -7.64 4.48 7.48
N ALA A 33 -7.86 3.59 8.43
CA ALA A 33 -7.20 2.30 8.43
C ALA A 33 -7.71 1.40 7.29
N VAL A 34 -6.84 0.48 6.84
CA VAL A 34 -7.10 -0.42 5.71
C VAL A 34 -8.35 -1.28 5.85
N TRP A 35 -8.73 -1.64 7.08
CA TRP A 35 -9.96 -2.40 7.35
C TRP A 35 -11.24 -1.58 7.14
N ALA A 36 -11.17 -0.24 7.22
CA ALA A 36 -12.33 0.63 7.05
C ALA A 36 -12.85 0.69 5.60
N TRP A 37 -12.06 0.20 4.64
CA TRP A 37 -12.43 0.13 3.22
C TRP A 37 -12.20 -1.26 2.62
N ALA A 38 -12.12 -2.29 3.46
CA ALA A 38 -11.88 -3.67 3.03
C ALA A 38 -12.97 -4.18 2.06
N ASP A 39 -14.20 -3.67 2.20
CA ASP A 39 -15.32 -3.97 1.31
C ASP A 39 -15.10 -3.49 -0.14
N LYS A 40 -14.12 -2.62 -0.39
CA LYS A 40 -13.76 -2.14 -1.74
C LYS A 40 -12.69 -2.99 -2.41
N MET A 41 -11.97 -3.82 -1.66
CA MET A 41 -10.88 -4.65 -2.17
C MET A 41 -11.28 -5.66 -3.27
N PRO A 42 -12.50 -6.26 -3.28
CA PRO A 42 -12.88 -7.19 -4.35
C PRO A 42 -12.85 -6.59 -5.76
N GLY A 43 -12.97 -5.26 -5.90
CA GLY A 43 -12.88 -4.56 -7.19
C GLY A 43 -11.45 -4.19 -7.60
N CYS A 44 -10.43 -4.47 -6.80
CA CYS A 44 -9.05 -4.11 -7.08
C CYS A 44 -8.30 -5.25 -7.78
N PRO A 45 -7.82 -5.07 -9.03
CA PRO A 45 -7.06 -6.11 -9.74
C PRO A 45 -5.64 -6.28 -9.19
N ALA A 46 -5.10 -5.25 -8.55
CA ALA A 46 -3.79 -5.29 -7.92
C ALA A 46 -3.74 -4.32 -6.75
N LEU A 47 -3.01 -4.70 -5.70
CA LEU A 47 -2.68 -3.84 -4.58
C LEU A 47 -1.19 -3.52 -4.64
N TRP A 48 -0.85 -2.23 -4.54
CA TRP A 48 0.52 -1.77 -4.40
C TRP A 48 0.73 -1.25 -2.98
N THR A 49 1.66 -1.84 -2.24
CA THR A 49 1.96 -1.45 -0.86
C THR A 49 3.39 -0.94 -0.77
N VAL A 50 3.53 0.27 -0.23
CA VAL A 50 4.83 0.88 0.08
C VAL A 50 5.06 0.80 1.58
N THR A 51 6.18 0.22 2.00
CA THR A 51 6.60 0.19 3.41
C THR A 51 8.08 0.53 3.51
N GLU A 52 8.63 0.55 4.73
CA GLU A 52 10.08 0.64 4.94
C GLU A 52 10.80 -0.56 4.30
N ARG A 53 12.04 -0.33 3.85
CA ARG A 53 12.94 -1.37 3.30
C ARG A 53 13.08 -2.55 4.28
N ASP A 54 13.07 -3.77 3.75
CA ASP A 54 13.44 -4.98 4.48
C ASP A 54 14.78 -5.53 3.95
N PRO A 55 15.91 -5.24 4.61
CA PRO A 55 17.23 -5.63 4.13
C PRO A 55 17.47 -7.16 4.14
N ARG A 56 16.53 -7.95 4.70
CA ARG A 56 16.58 -9.42 4.68
C ARG A 56 15.97 -10.01 3.41
N MET A 57 15.33 -9.20 2.59
CA MET A 57 14.76 -9.61 1.30
C MET A 57 15.69 -9.18 0.16
N PRO A 58 15.74 -9.91 -0.96
CA PRO A 58 16.46 -9.47 -2.16
C PRO A 58 15.97 -8.12 -2.70
N GLU A 59 16.86 -7.42 -3.41
CA GLU A 59 16.58 -6.09 -3.99
C GLU A 59 15.40 -6.11 -4.98
N HIS A 60 15.23 -7.18 -5.75
CA HIS A 60 14.04 -7.41 -6.57
C HIS A 60 13.67 -8.89 -6.59
N GLN A 61 12.38 -9.18 -6.52
CA GLN A 61 11.84 -10.52 -6.64
C GLN A 61 10.54 -10.49 -7.44
N ARG A 62 10.34 -11.51 -8.29
CA ARG A 62 9.08 -11.78 -8.99
C ARG A 62 8.77 -13.26 -8.90
N GLY A 63 7.50 -13.61 -8.69
CA GLY A 63 7.06 -15.00 -8.60
C GLY A 63 5.56 -15.13 -8.51
N PRO A 64 5.03 -16.37 -8.59
CA PRO A 64 3.59 -16.62 -8.57
C PRO A 64 2.98 -16.34 -7.18
N ALA A 65 3.71 -16.58 -6.09
CA ALA A 65 3.29 -16.25 -4.73
C ALA A 65 4.53 -16.15 -3.83
N LEU A 66 5.02 -14.93 -3.65
CA LEU A 66 6.17 -14.64 -2.81
C LEU A 66 5.73 -14.53 -1.34
N PRO A 67 6.56 -15.00 -0.39
CA PRO A 67 6.33 -14.71 1.01
C PRO A 67 6.37 -13.19 1.24
N PRO A 68 5.51 -12.63 2.11
CA PRO A 68 5.46 -11.19 2.37
C PRO A 68 6.73 -10.67 3.05
N GLY A 69 7.57 -11.54 3.60
CA GLY A 69 8.77 -11.17 4.32
C GLY A 69 8.46 -10.64 5.74
N PRO A 70 9.46 -10.53 6.61
CA PRO A 70 9.19 -10.31 8.03
C PRO A 70 8.65 -8.92 8.38
N ARG A 71 8.97 -7.87 7.59
CA ARG A 71 8.37 -6.54 7.81
C ARG A 71 6.93 -6.47 7.33
N LEU A 72 6.69 -6.69 6.03
CA LEU A 72 5.36 -6.53 5.45
C LEU A 72 4.36 -7.56 6.01
N GLY A 73 4.78 -8.80 6.31
CA GLY A 73 3.90 -9.83 6.86
C GLY A 73 3.25 -9.47 8.20
N ARG A 74 3.83 -8.52 8.94
CA ARG A 74 3.30 -8.01 10.22
C ARG A 74 2.42 -6.77 10.05
N ALA A 75 2.43 -6.15 8.88
CA ALA A 75 1.67 -4.93 8.63
C ALA A 75 0.22 -5.26 8.28
N MET A 76 -0.73 -4.52 8.86
CA MET A 76 -2.16 -4.63 8.50
C MET A 76 -2.41 -4.38 7.02
N ALA A 77 -1.55 -3.56 6.39
CA ALA A 77 -1.56 -3.31 4.94
C ALA A 77 -1.37 -4.58 4.09
N TYR A 78 -0.84 -5.67 4.66
CA TYR A 78 -0.79 -6.99 4.03
C TYR A 78 -1.79 -7.97 4.66
N GLN A 79 -1.88 -8.00 5.99
CA GLN A 79 -2.71 -8.98 6.70
C GLN A 79 -4.21 -8.85 6.40
N VAL A 80 -4.70 -7.64 6.10
CA VAL A 80 -6.11 -7.47 5.71
C VAL A 80 -6.31 -7.94 4.27
N PRO A 81 -5.58 -7.45 3.24
CA PRO A 81 -5.74 -7.95 1.88
C PRO A 81 -5.50 -9.46 1.73
N SER A 82 -4.59 -10.07 2.49
CA SER A 82 -4.33 -11.51 2.38
C SER A 82 -5.55 -12.35 2.74
N ARG A 83 -6.44 -11.88 3.62
CA ARG A 83 -7.73 -12.52 3.93
C ARG A 83 -8.71 -12.47 2.76
N PHE A 84 -8.50 -11.58 1.80
CA PHE A 84 -9.25 -11.50 0.54
C PHE A 84 -8.57 -12.25 -0.62
N GLY A 85 -7.49 -13.00 -0.34
CA GLY A 85 -6.76 -13.81 -1.32
C GLY A 85 -5.58 -13.09 -1.98
N PHE A 86 -5.28 -11.83 -1.59
CA PHE A 86 -4.12 -11.14 -2.14
C PHE A 86 -2.81 -11.78 -1.67
N HIS A 87 -1.92 -12.07 -2.60
CA HIS A 87 -0.58 -12.59 -2.36
C HIS A 87 0.44 -11.77 -3.16
N VAL A 88 1.66 -11.63 -2.62
CA VAL A 88 2.71 -10.84 -3.24
C VAL A 88 3.20 -11.57 -4.49
N VAL A 89 3.27 -10.88 -5.62
CA VAL A 89 3.83 -11.41 -6.88
C VAL A 89 5.11 -10.70 -7.30
N GLU A 90 5.35 -9.52 -6.75
CA GLU A 90 6.54 -8.75 -7.05
C GLU A 90 6.93 -7.84 -5.88
N ARG A 91 8.24 -7.67 -5.67
CA ARG A 91 8.83 -6.84 -4.63
C ARG A 91 10.06 -6.12 -5.17
N TRP A 92 10.16 -4.83 -4.89
CA TRP A 92 11.36 -4.02 -5.07
C TRP A 92 11.79 -3.44 -3.73
N GLN A 93 13.09 -3.47 -3.45
CA GLN A 93 13.73 -2.69 -2.39
C GLN A 93 14.37 -1.44 -3.03
N PHE A 94 14.20 -0.31 -2.36
CA PHE A 94 14.85 0.96 -2.64
C PHE A 94 15.65 1.37 -1.40
N SER A 95 16.36 2.50 -1.48
CA SER A 95 17.25 2.97 -0.41
C SER A 95 16.59 2.96 0.98
N PHE A 96 15.32 3.40 1.10
CA PHE A 96 14.59 3.49 2.37
C PHE A 96 13.23 2.77 2.38
N ALA A 97 12.74 2.37 1.22
CA ALA A 97 11.41 1.82 1.06
C ALA A 97 11.45 0.47 0.36
N GLN A 98 10.39 -0.30 0.52
CA GLN A 98 10.05 -1.37 -0.40
C GLN A 98 8.70 -1.09 -1.03
N VAL A 99 8.54 -1.54 -2.27
CA VAL A 99 7.28 -1.53 -2.99
C VAL A 99 6.93 -2.97 -3.31
N THR A 100 5.72 -3.38 -2.98
CA THR A 100 5.22 -4.73 -3.29
C THR A 100 3.95 -4.65 -4.11
N LYS A 101 3.83 -5.56 -5.08
CA LYS A 101 2.62 -5.79 -5.85
C LYS A 101 1.97 -7.07 -5.36
N SER A 102 0.70 -7.00 -5.00
CA SER A 102 -0.12 -8.16 -4.65
C SER A 102 -1.30 -8.30 -5.61
N VAL A 103 -1.65 -9.54 -5.96
CA VAL A 103 -2.82 -9.90 -6.77
C VAL A 103 -3.58 -11.03 -6.10
N ARG A 104 -4.80 -11.31 -6.57
CA ARG A 104 -5.63 -12.44 -6.12
C ARG A 104 -5.69 -13.50 -7.22
#